data_AF-A0A519ZJJ4-F1
#
_entry.id   AF-A0A519ZJJ4-F1
#
_cell.length_a   1.000
_cell.length_b   1.000
_cell.length_c   1.000
_cell.angle_alpha   90.00
_cell.angle_beta   90.00
_cell.angle_gamma   90.00
#
_symmetry.space_group_name_H-M   'P 1'
#
loop_
_entity.id
_entity.type
_entity.pdbx_description
1 polymer ?
#
loop_
_entity_poly.entity_id
_entity_poly.type
_entity_poly.pdbx_seq_one_letter_code
_entity_poly.pdbx_strand_id
1 'polypeptide(L)'
;MSELRDLIDQKIAEVRAKQEAAPVVRLANRAPAKPRRDPALSNAVYNPGSAVESAAGSGALRPSSSRSAAKVAVIAGTANTAHGAVPAAARGASGAPERPGADGHDIHWEYGGATGPDTWGSLKPEFKQCMLGKRQSPIDIRDGIRVQLENIQFDYRPTPFTVLDNGHTVQVNVQPGNSITVSGRRYELVQFHFHRPSEERINGRQYEMVAHLVHKDPEGRLAVVAVLMDQGKQHPMVQLVWNSLPLERNTEQASPVQMDLNLMLPEQRQYYTYMGSLTTPPCSEGVLWMVMKQPATMTREQIDIFARLYPMNARPIQSASGRLIKDGQ
;
A
#
# COMPACT_ATOMS: atom_id res chain seq x y z
N MET A 1 7.17 13.73 45.74
CA MET A 1 7.78 12.59 45.01
C MET A 1 7.39 11.25 45.60
N SER A 2 7.41 11.03 46.93
CA SER A 2 6.87 9.81 47.55
C SER A 2 5.35 9.70 47.40
N GLU A 3 4.60 10.75 47.77
CA GLU A 3 3.12 10.73 47.79
C GLU A 3 2.48 10.33 46.45
N LEU A 4 3.12 10.66 45.32
CA LEU A 4 2.64 10.27 43.99
C LEU A 4 2.89 8.79 43.69
N ARG A 5 3.98 8.19 44.21
CA ARG A 5 4.21 6.74 44.16
C ARG A 5 3.21 6.01 45.04
N ASP A 6 3.01 6.47 46.27
CA ASP A 6 2.07 5.85 47.22
C ASP A 6 0.63 5.84 46.64
N LEU A 7 0.22 6.91 45.96
CA LEU A 7 -1.07 6.99 45.27
C LEU A 7 -1.18 6.05 44.06
N ILE A 8 -0.09 5.86 43.31
CA ILE A 8 -0.02 4.91 42.18
C ILE A 8 -0.12 3.47 42.68
N ASP A 9 0.64 3.12 43.72
CA ASP A 9 0.64 1.77 44.29
C ASP A 9 -0.72 1.43 44.92
N GLN A 10 -1.37 2.39 45.58
CA GLN A 10 -2.74 2.24 46.08
C GLN A 10 -3.76 2.02 44.95
N LYS A 11 -3.62 2.72 43.82
CA LYS A 11 -4.46 2.52 42.62
C LYS A 11 -4.23 1.16 41.96
N ILE A 12 -3.00 0.68 41.92
CA ILE A 12 -2.67 -0.66 41.39
C ILE A 12 -3.29 -1.76 42.28
N ALA A 13 -3.24 -1.59 43.61
CA ALA A 13 -3.89 -2.50 44.55
C ALA A 13 -5.42 -2.55 44.39
N GLU A 14 -6.09 -1.40 44.24
CA GLU A 14 -7.54 -1.35 43.97
C GLU A 14 -7.94 -2.12 42.69
N VAL A 15 -7.15 -2.00 41.62
CA VAL A 15 -7.44 -2.66 40.34
C VAL A 15 -7.29 -4.17 40.45
N ARG A 16 -6.24 -4.66 41.12
CA ARG A 16 -6.03 -6.10 41.34
C ARG A 16 -7.16 -6.73 42.16
N ALA A 17 -7.55 -6.10 43.27
CA ALA A 17 -8.65 -6.58 44.11
C ALA A 17 -9.98 -6.68 43.34
N LYS A 18 -10.24 -5.77 42.38
CA LYS A 18 -11.44 -5.81 41.52
C LYS A 18 -11.37 -6.89 40.43
N GLN A 19 -10.18 -7.31 40.01
CA GLN A 19 -10.01 -8.42 39.06
C GLN A 19 -10.18 -9.80 39.74
N GLU A 20 -9.72 -9.96 40.97
CA GLU A 20 -9.86 -11.22 41.72
C GLU A 20 -11.30 -11.47 42.22
N ALA A 21 -12.11 -10.42 42.37
CA ALA A 21 -13.52 -10.52 42.78
C ALA A 21 -14.50 -10.91 41.64
N ALA A 22 -14.03 -11.06 40.40
CA ALA A 22 -14.90 -11.39 39.25
C ALA A 22 -15.19 -12.91 39.19
N PRO A 23 -16.46 -13.36 39.18
CA PRO A 23 -16.79 -14.78 39.18
C PRO A 23 -16.42 -15.44 37.84
N VAL A 24 -15.58 -16.48 37.89
CA VAL A 24 -15.19 -17.28 36.73
C VAL A 24 -16.37 -18.11 36.21
N VAL A 25 -17.01 -17.64 35.13
CA VAL A 25 -18.06 -18.40 34.43
C VAL A 25 -17.43 -19.60 33.71
N ARG A 26 -17.53 -20.78 34.31
CA ARG A 26 -17.13 -22.05 33.68
C ARG A 26 -18.15 -22.45 32.61
N LEU A 27 -17.85 -22.16 31.35
CA LEU A 27 -18.56 -22.76 30.21
C LEU A 27 -18.25 -24.26 30.13
N ALA A 28 -19.28 -25.10 30.27
CA ALA A 28 -19.14 -26.54 30.14
C ALA A 28 -18.98 -26.95 28.67
N ASN A 29 -17.90 -27.68 28.35
CA ASN A 29 -17.64 -28.20 27.01
C ASN A 29 -18.76 -29.14 26.54
N ARG A 30 -19.44 -28.76 25.45
CA ARG A 30 -20.37 -29.66 24.74
C ARG A 30 -19.66 -30.25 23.52
N ALA A 31 -19.44 -31.57 23.54
CA ALA A 31 -18.77 -32.27 22.45
C ALA A 31 -19.56 -32.17 21.13
N PRO A 32 -18.88 -32.12 19.96
CA PRO A 32 -19.55 -32.06 18.67
C PRO A 32 -20.29 -33.37 18.35
N ALA A 33 -21.53 -33.24 17.86
CA ALA A 33 -22.32 -34.39 17.44
C ALA A 33 -21.73 -35.03 16.17
N LYS A 34 -21.64 -36.37 16.14
CA LYS A 34 -21.20 -37.11 14.95
C LYS A 34 -22.23 -36.97 13.82
N PRO A 35 -21.81 -36.81 12.55
CA PRO A 35 -22.73 -36.83 11.42
C PRO A 35 -23.39 -38.21 11.28
N ARG A 36 -24.71 -38.23 11.06
CA ARG A 36 -25.44 -39.44 10.70
C ARG A 36 -25.07 -39.85 9.27
N ARG A 37 -24.93 -41.17 9.05
CA ARG A 37 -24.90 -41.76 7.71
C ARG A 37 -26.32 -42.18 7.35
N ASP A 38 -26.87 -41.62 6.27
CA ASP A 38 -28.06 -42.19 5.64
C ASP A 38 -27.64 -43.31 4.67
N PRO A 39 -28.34 -44.46 4.64
CA PRO A 39 -27.98 -45.59 3.79
C PRO A 39 -28.70 -45.58 2.43
N ALA A 40 -28.00 -46.10 1.43
CA ALA A 40 -28.51 -46.64 0.16
C ALA A 40 -29.22 -45.70 -0.84
N LEU A 41 -28.51 -45.40 -1.93
CA LEU A 41 -28.92 -45.89 -3.25
C LEU A 41 -27.72 -46.58 -3.91
N SER A 42 -27.97 -47.63 -4.69
CA SER A 42 -26.95 -48.60 -5.11
C SER A 42 -26.89 -48.80 -6.63
N ASN A 43 -25.74 -49.33 -7.06
CA ASN A 43 -25.51 -50.08 -8.30
C ASN A 43 -25.64 -49.35 -9.65
N ALA A 44 -24.48 -49.06 -10.23
CA ALA A 44 -24.16 -49.51 -11.59
C ALA A 44 -22.77 -50.17 -11.59
N VAL A 45 -22.63 -51.33 -12.22
CA VAL A 45 -21.41 -52.14 -12.28
C VAL A 45 -21.16 -52.53 -13.74
N TYR A 46 -19.99 -52.18 -14.29
CA TYR A 46 -19.10 -53.13 -14.98
C TYR A 46 -17.72 -52.48 -15.31
N ASN A 47 -16.73 -53.31 -15.64
CA ASN A 47 -15.29 -53.02 -15.75
C ASN A 47 -14.76 -53.68 -17.07
N PRO A 48 -13.45 -53.95 -17.29
CA PRO A 48 -12.26 -53.10 -17.37
C PRO A 48 -11.60 -53.06 -18.78
N GLY A 49 -10.71 -52.08 -18.99
CA GLY A 49 -9.35 -52.29 -19.54
C GLY A 49 -9.08 -52.76 -21.00
N SER A 50 -8.32 -51.94 -21.73
CA SER A 50 -7.28 -52.43 -22.66
C SER A 50 -6.20 -51.35 -22.89
N ALA A 51 -4.93 -51.70 -22.70
CA ALA A 51 -3.79 -50.85 -23.03
C ALA A 51 -3.16 -51.29 -24.36
N VAL A 52 -2.49 -50.38 -25.07
CA VAL A 52 -1.38 -50.71 -26.00
C VAL A 52 -0.32 -49.60 -25.96
N GLU A 53 0.95 -50.00 -26.01
CA GLU A 53 2.12 -49.16 -26.30
C GLU A 53 2.10 -48.74 -27.80
N SER A 54 3.03 -48.02 -28.44
CA SER A 54 4.42 -47.57 -28.21
C SER A 54 4.64 -46.31 -29.11
N ALA A 55 5.81 -45.71 -29.38
CA ALA A 55 7.21 -45.99 -29.10
C ALA A 55 8.02 -44.66 -29.04
N ALA A 56 9.35 -44.73 -28.92
CA ALA A 56 10.27 -43.61 -29.12
C ALA A 56 10.87 -43.61 -30.54
N GLY A 57 11.39 -42.46 -30.99
CA GLY A 57 12.08 -42.32 -32.28
C GLY A 57 12.98 -41.08 -32.36
N SER A 58 14.27 -41.26 -32.12
CA SER A 58 15.29 -40.20 -32.18
C SER A 58 15.61 -39.75 -33.61
N GLY A 59 15.98 -38.48 -33.80
CA GLY A 59 16.46 -37.98 -35.10
C GLY A 59 17.03 -36.56 -35.03
N ALA A 60 18.35 -36.44 -34.79
CA ALA A 60 19.05 -35.17 -34.88
C ALA A 60 19.45 -34.87 -36.33
N LEU A 61 19.29 -33.61 -36.79
CA LEU A 61 19.96 -33.09 -37.99
C LEU A 61 20.11 -31.55 -37.93
N ARG A 62 21.31 -31.09 -38.28
CA ARG A 62 21.78 -29.74 -38.63
C ARG A 62 22.62 -29.92 -39.93
N PRO A 63 23.10 -28.90 -40.68
CA PRO A 63 23.04 -27.45 -40.45
C PRO A 63 22.75 -26.58 -41.73
N SER A 64 22.71 -25.25 -41.56
CA SER A 64 23.21 -24.16 -42.45
C SER A 64 22.37 -22.89 -42.18
N SER A 65 22.87 -21.76 -41.68
CA SER A 65 23.92 -20.82 -42.13
C SER A 65 23.46 -19.85 -43.23
N SER A 66 23.02 -18.66 -42.82
CA SER A 66 23.33 -17.41 -43.53
C SER A 66 23.56 -16.28 -42.51
N ARG A 67 24.37 -15.30 -42.90
CA ARG A 67 24.83 -14.20 -42.03
C ARG A 67 24.06 -12.92 -42.35
N SER A 68 23.84 -12.05 -41.37
CA SER A 68 24.39 -10.69 -41.46
C SER A 68 24.42 -10.01 -40.09
N ALA A 69 25.50 -9.28 -39.80
CA ALA A 69 25.61 -8.40 -38.65
C ALA A 69 26.13 -7.05 -39.13
N ALA A 70 25.46 -5.96 -38.77
CA ALA A 70 25.89 -4.60 -39.07
C ALA A 70 26.32 -3.89 -37.79
N LYS A 71 27.63 -3.77 -37.59
CA LYS A 71 28.21 -2.70 -36.76
C LYS A 71 28.53 -1.54 -37.69
N VAL A 72 28.22 -0.31 -37.28
CA VAL A 72 28.81 0.90 -37.85
C VAL A 72 29.63 1.55 -36.75
N ALA A 73 30.88 1.88 -37.07
CA ALA A 73 31.83 2.49 -36.15
C ALA A 73 32.09 3.96 -36.50
N VAL A 74 32.62 4.67 -35.51
CA VAL A 74 33.06 6.07 -35.53
C VAL A 74 33.98 6.36 -36.72
N ILE A 75 33.86 7.57 -37.29
CA ILE A 75 34.88 8.19 -38.14
C ILE A 75 35.33 9.48 -37.45
N ALA A 76 36.64 9.63 -37.25
CA ALA A 76 37.26 10.86 -36.75
C ALA A 76 38.06 11.54 -37.88
N GLY A 77 38.13 12.88 -37.87
CA GLY A 77 38.84 13.68 -38.86
C GLY A 77 39.66 14.81 -38.23
N THR A 78 40.97 14.70 -38.37
CA THR A 78 42.07 15.67 -38.09
C THR A 78 42.04 16.91 -38.99
N ALA A 79 42.79 18.02 -38.82
CA ALA A 79 43.56 18.64 -37.72
C ALA A 79 44.16 19.99 -38.22
N ASN A 80 44.63 20.86 -37.30
CA ASN A 80 45.74 21.86 -37.38
C ASN A 80 45.50 23.02 -36.36
N THR A 81 46.34 23.30 -35.35
CA THR A 81 47.64 24.03 -35.36
C THR A 81 47.50 25.51 -35.81
N ALA A 82 48.10 26.55 -35.18
CA ALA A 82 49.22 26.59 -34.22
C ALA A 82 49.28 27.89 -33.34
N HIS A 83 50.03 27.81 -32.23
CA HIS A 83 50.86 28.86 -31.57
C HIS A 83 50.25 30.15 -30.93
N GLY A 84 50.76 30.49 -29.72
CA GLY A 84 51.25 31.87 -29.46
C GLY A 84 50.81 32.63 -28.20
N ALA A 85 51.63 32.56 -27.15
CA ALA A 85 51.92 33.63 -26.16
C ALA A 85 50.84 34.25 -25.21
N VAL A 86 51.30 34.45 -23.98
CA VAL A 86 50.80 35.31 -22.87
C VAL A 86 51.84 36.47 -22.77
N PRO A 87 51.61 37.72 -22.28
CA PRO A 87 50.70 38.09 -21.17
C PRO A 87 50.03 39.50 -21.23
N ALA A 88 49.14 39.77 -20.25
CA ALA A 88 49.06 41.05 -19.51
C ALA A 88 48.09 40.93 -18.33
N ALA A 89 48.33 41.69 -17.24
CA ALA A 89 47.49 41.70 -16.04
C ALA A 89 46.61 42.95 -15.95
N ALA A 90 45.42 42.83 -15.38
CA ALA A 90 44.63 43.94 -14.86
C ALA A 90 43.87 43.52 -13.60
N ARG A 91 43.72 44.43 -12.64
CA ARG A 91 43.14 44.17 -11.30
C ARG A 91 41.61 44.33 -11.34
N GLY A 92 40.90 43.54 -10.54
CA GLY A 92 39.47 43.72 -10.27
C GLY A 92 39.07 42.99 -9.00
N ALA A 93 39.02 43.71 -7.88
CA ALA A 93 38.51 43.15 -6.63
C ALA A 93 36.97 43.17 -6.65
N SER A 94 36.36 42.01 -6.47
CA SER A 94 34.98 41.89 -5.97
C SER A 94 34.93 40.72 -5.01
N GLY A 95 34.50 40.98 -3.78
CA GLY A 95 34.20 39.91 -2.83
C GLY A 95 32.99 39.15 -3.35
N ALA A 96 33.18 37.90 -3.74
CA ALA A 96 32.06 36.98 -3.85
C ALA A 96 31.44 36.84 -2.45
N PRO A 97 30.11 36.96 -2.29
CA PRO A 97 29.50 36.58 -1.02
C PRO A 97 29.80 35.09 -0.80
N GLU A 98 30.38 34.77 0.36
CA GLU A 98 30.47 33.37 0.80
C GLU A 98 29.05 32.79 0.71
N ARG A 99 28.93 31.70 -0.06
CA ARG A 99 27.70 30.91 -0.05
C ARG A 99 27.55 30.42 1.40
N PRO A 100 26.42 30.67 2.08
CA PRO A 100 26.17 30.04 3.37
C PRO A 100 26.41 28.54 3.22
N GLY A 101 27.10 27.96 4.20
CA GLY A 101 27.50 26.56 4.17
C GLY A 101 26.32 25.65 3.86
N ALA A 102 26.57 24.57 3.13
CA ALA A 102 25.59 23.51 2.94
C ALA A 102 25.44 22.71 4.24
N ASP A 103 24.87 23.34 5.27
CA ASP A 103 24.28 22.67 6.41
C ASP A 103 23.03 21.95 5.90
N GLY A 104 23.27 20.79 5.30
CA GLY A 104 22.31 19.95 4.61
C GLY A 104 21.33 19.29 5.58
N HIS A 105 20.48 20.11 6.22
CA HIS A 105 19.27 19.63 6.87
C HIS A 105 18.42 18.91 5.83
N ASP A 106 18.29 17.58 5.96
CA ASP A 106 17.45 16.81 5.05
C ASP A 106 15.99 17.24 5.19
N ILE A 107 15.46 17.88 4.14
CA ILE A 107 14.14 18.53 4.22
C ILE A 107 13.05 17.44 4.23
N HIS A 108 12.49 17.23 5.42
CA HIS A 108 11.37 16.31 5.64
C HIS A 108 10.06 16.89 5.11
N TRP A 109 9.27 16.07 4.42
CA TRP A 109 7.93 16.44 3.96
C TRP A 109 6.91 16.21 5.09
N GLU A 110 5.81 16.96 5.09
CA GLU A 110 4.74 16.83 6.08
C GLU A 110 3.37 16.98 5.38
N TYR A 111 2.26 16.76 6.11
CA TYR A 111 0.91 17.06 5.61
C TYR A 111 0.45 18.52 5.85
N GLY A 112 1.28 19.34 6.50
CA GLY A 112 0.96 20.75 6.77
C GLY A 112 2.20 21.60 7.01
N GLY A 113 2.00 22.91 7.17
CA GLY A 113 3.10 23.87 7.33
C GLY A 113 3.93 24.06 6.06
N ALA A 114 5.17 24.51 6.23
CA ALA A 114 6.04 24.92 5.12
C ALA A 114 6.49 23.78 4.19
N THR A 115 6.38 22.53 4.64
CA THR A 115 6.73 21.32 3.87
C THR A 115 5.50 20.48 3.52
N GLY A 116 4.32 21.12 3.54
CA GLY A 116 3.02 20.53 3.20
C GLY A 116 2.82 20.18 1.71
N PRO A 117 1.69 19.54 1.35
CA PRO A 117 1.43 18.98 0.02
C PRO A 117 1.63 19.94 -1.16
N ASP A 118 1.28 21.22 -1.00
CA ASP A 118 1.43 22.23 -2.06
C ASP A 118 2.90 22.56 -2.38
N THR A 119 3.83 22.20 -1.50
CA THR A 119 5.28 22.49 -1.64
C THR A 119 6.13 21.24 -1.92
N TRP A 120 5.58 20.03 -1.78
CA TRP A 120 6.34 18.76 -1.90
C TRP A 120 7.23 18.69 -3.14
N GLY A 121 6.72 19.12 -4.31
CA GLY A 121 7.47 19.10 -5.57
C GLY A 121 8.66 20.05 -5.66
N SER A 122 8.83 20.93 -4.66
CA SER A 122 9.94 21.88 -4.52
C SER A 122 10.93 21.49 -3.42
N LEU A 123 10.60 20.53 -2.54
CA LEU A 123 11.46 20.16 -1.40
C LEU A 123 12.74 19.43 -1.84
N LYS A 124 12.62 18.49 -2.78
CA LYS A 124 13.74 17.69 -3.29
C LYS A 124 13.62 17.44 -4.81
N PRO A 125 14.73 17.30 -5.56
CA PRO A 125 14.71 17.04 -7.00
C PRO A 125 13.91 15.81 -7.43
N GLU A 126 13.90 14.76 -6.61
CA GLU A 126 13.16 13.52 -6.81
C GLU A 126 11.64 13.67 -6.59
N PHE A 127 11.18 14.70 -5.88
CA PHE A 127 9.76 14.93 -5.61
C PHE A 127 9.05 15.73 -6.70
N LYS A 128 9.75 16.19 -7.74
CA LYS A 128 9.21 17.04 -8.82
C LYS A 128 7.90 16.53 -9.43
N GLN A 129 7.67 15.23 -9.46
CA GLN A 129 6.44 14.64 -9.99
C GLN A 129 5.19 15.02 -9.17
N CYS A 130 5.33 15.32 -7.87
CA CYS A 130 4.25 15.85 -7.03
C CYS A 130 3.66 17.19 -7.55
N MET A 131 4.44 17.98 -8.30
CA MET A 131 4.04 19.27 -8.89
C MET A 131 3.83 19.19 -10.41
N LEU A 132 4.70 18.46 -11.12
CA LEU A 132 4.71 18.42 -12.59
C LEU A 132 3.80 17.33 -13.17
N GLY A 133 3.46 16.31 -12.37
CA GLY A 133 2.61 15.19 -12.76
C GLY A 133 1.24 15.62 -13.28
N LYS A 134 0.66 14.81 -14.17
CA LYS A 134 -0.66 15.03 -14.79
C LYS A 134 -1.65 13.91 -14.51
N ARG A 135 -1.19 12.79 -13.95
CA ARG A 135 -1.98 11.62 -13.53
C ARG A 135 -1.79 11.35 -12.04
N GLN A 136 -1.76 12.41 -11.24
CA GLN A 136 -1.57 12.36 -9.80
C GLN A 136 -2.80 11.79 -9.07
N SER A 137 -2.59 11.20 -7.90
CA SER A 137 -3.62 10.75 -6.93
C SER A 137 -3.51 11.56 -5.63
N PRO A 138 -4.58 11.67 -4.82
CA PRO A 138 -5.92 11.10 -5.03
C PRO A 138 -6.76 11.90 -6.03
N ILE A 139 -7.93 11.39 -6.40
CA ILE A 139 -8.91 12.09 -7.23
C ILE A 139 -10.32 12.06 -6.62
N ASP A 140 -11.14 13.03 -7.00
CA ASP A 140 -12.59 12.95 -6.84
C ASP A 140 -13.17 12.19 -8.04
N ILE A 141 -13.67 10.99 -7.79
CA ILE A 141 -14.22 10.08 -8.79
C ILE A 141 -15.63 10.55 -9.13
N ARG A 142 -15.78 11.08 -10.35
CA ARG A 142 -17.04 11.51 -10.94
C ARG A 142 -17.22 10.85 -12.30
N ASP A 143 -18.47 10.59 -12.67
CA ASP A 143 -18.89 10.23 -14.05
C ASP A 143 -18.08 9.09 -14.70
N GLY A 144 -17.70 8.08 -13.90
CA GLY A 144 -16.94 6.92 -14.38
C GLY A 144 -17.69 6.14 -15.46
N ILE A 145 -16.99 5.70 -16.50
CA ILE A 145 -17.59 4.93 -17.60
C ILE A 145 -17.98 3.55 -17.07
N ARG A 146 -19.28 3.28 -17.03
CA ARG A 146 -19.84 1.99 -16.61
C ARG A 146 -19.37 0.89 -17.54
N VAL A 147 -18.70 -0.11 -16.97
CA VAL A 147 -18.20 -1.28 -17.69
C VAL A 147 -18.31 -2.52 -16.80
N GLN A 148 -18.42 -3.70 -17.42
CA GLN A 148 -18.19 -4.93 -16.70
C GLN A 148 -16.67 -5.06 -16.47
N LEU A 149 -16.24 -4.84 -15.23
CA LEU A 149 -14.88 -5.17 -14.82
C LEU A 149 -14.78 -6.67 -14.52
N GLU A 150 -13.58 -7.21 -14.69
CA GLU A 150 -13.24 -8.51 -14.12
C GLU A 150 -13.18 -8.42 -12.59
N ASN A 151 -13.42 -9.53 -11.89
CA ASN A 151 -13.26 -9.56 -10.45
C ASN A 151 -11.77 -9.60 -10.09
N ILE A 152 -11.35 -8.72 -9.17
CA ILE A 152 -10.04 -8.84 -8.52
C ILE A 152 -10.02 -10.17 -7.75
N GLN A 153 -9.06 -11.04 -8.09
CA GLN A 153 -8.85 -12.30 -7.39
C GLN A 153 -7.96 -12.04 -6.18
N PHE A 154 -8.52 -12.13 -4.98
CA PHE A 154 -7.76 -11.97 -3.73
C PHE A 154 -7.26 -13.34 -3.25
N ASP A 155 -5.95 -13.54 -3.24
CA ASP A 155 -5.26 -14.68 -2.61
C ASP A 155 -4.66 -14.18 -1.29
N TYR A 156 -5.57 -13.96 -0.33
CA TYR A 156 -5.29 -13.46 1.01
C TYR A 156 -5.49 -14.57 2.03
N ARG A 157 -4.55 -14.67 2.98
CA ARG A 157 -4.44 -15.74 3.97
C ARG A 157 -4.08 -15.12 5.33
N PRO A 158 -4.37 -15.80 6.45
CA PRO A 158 -3.86 -15.40 7.76
C PRO A 158 -2.34 -15.20 7.70
N THR A 159 -1.86 -14.05 8.17
CA THR A 159 -0.43 -13.68 8.11
C THR A 159 0.03 -12.99 9.40
N PRO A 160 1.27 -13.22 9.86
CA PRO A 160 1.92 -12.38 10.86
C PRO A 160 2.09 -10.95 10.32
N PHE A 161 1.95 -9.96 11.21
CA PHE A 161 2.09 -8.55 10.87
C PHE A 161 2.77 -7.75 11.97
N THR A 162 3.35 -6.62 11.57
CA THR A 162 3.88 -5.58 12.44
C THR A 162 3.18 -4.26 12.13
N VAL A 163 3.08 -3.39 13.14
CA VAL A 163 2.50 -2.05 13.04
C VAL A 163 3.60 -1.03 13.29
N LEU A 164 3.80 -0.15 12.31
CA LEU A 164 4.77 0.93 12.33
C LEU A 164 4.02 2.26 12.28
N ASP A 165 4.23 3.11 13.29
CA ASP A 165 3.98 4.55 13.15
C ASP A 165 5.22 5.13 12.47
N ASN A 166 5.09 5.61 11.23
CA ASN A 166 6.22 6.11 10.44
C ASN A 166 6.30 7.66 10.44
N GLY A 167 5.67 8.32 11.41
CA GLY A 167 5.56 9.79 11.44
C GLY A 167 4.51 10.37 10.50
N HIS A 168 4.03 9.61 9.50
CA HIS A 168 3.06 10.05 8.48
C HIS A 168 1.72 9.30 8.51
N THR A 169 1.73 8.06 8.99
CA THR A 169 0.57 7.16 9.06
C THR A 169 0.88 6.01 10.01
N VAL A 170 -0.18 5.30 10.41
CA VAL A 170 -0.09 3.92 10.90
C VAL A 170 0.03 3.01 9.67
N GLN A 171 1.18 2.38 9.50
CA GLN A 171 1.48 1.40 8.46
C GLN A 171 1.50 -0.02 9.07
N VAL A 172 1.03 -0.99 8.30
CA VAL A 172 1.02 -2.40 8.66
C VAL A 172 1.84 -3.17 7.63
N ASN A 173 2.95 -3.73 8.06
CA ASN A 173 3.80 -4.59 7.23
C ASN A 173 3.36 -6.04 7.40
N VAL A 174 3.34 -6.79 6.30
CA VAL A 174 2.93 -8.21 6.25
C VAL A 174 4.02 -9.06 5.63
N GLN A 175 4.05 -10.35 5.97
CA GLN A 175 4.93 -11.29 5.28
C GLN A 175 4.46 -11.56 3.84
N PRO A 176 5.39 -11.84 2.89
CA PRO A 176 5.07 -12.20 1.50
C PRO A 176 4.11 -13.39 1.37
N GLY A 177 3.50 -13.55 0.18
CA GLY A 177 2.58 -14.64 -0.12
C GLY A 177 1.09 -14.28 -0.05
N ASN A 178 0.76 -13.04 0.29
CA ASN A 178 -0.58 -12.44 0.10
C ASN A 178 -0.58 -11.63 -1.19
N SER A 179 -1.64 -11.70 -2.00
CA SER A 179 -1.64 -11.04 -3.31
C SER A 179 -3.03 -10.76 -3.87
N ILE A 180 -3.05 -9.96 -4.93
CA ILE A 180 -4.17 -9.84 -5.86
C ILE A 180 -3.77 -10.26 -7.28
N THR A 181 -4.70 -10.81 -8.04
CA THR A 181 -4.59 -10.95 -9.50
C THR A 181 -5.69 -10.15 -10.18
N VAL A 182 -5.31 -9.26 -11.11
CA VAL A 182 -6.21 -8.43 -11.91
C VAL A 182 -5.61 -8.20 -13.30
N SER A 183 -6.43 -8.24 -14.35
CA SER A 183 -6.03 -8.09 -15.76
C SER A 183 -4.90 -9.05 -16.16
N GLY A 184 -5.00 -10.29 -15.68
CA GLY A 184 -4.01 -11.35 -15.92
C GLY A 184 -2.66 -11.15 -15.20
N ARG A 185 -2.56 -10.22 -14.24
CA ARG A 185 -1.30 -9.94 -13.52
C ARG A 185 -1.45 -10.05 -12.01
N ARG A 186 -0.50 -10.76 -11.38
CA ARG A 186 -0.37 -10.90 -9.92
C ARG A 186 0.48 -9.78 -9.34
N TYR A 187 0.02 -9.18 -8.25
CA TYR A 187 0.74 -8.20 -7.44
C TYR A 187 0.76 -8.70 -5.99
N GLU A 188 1.94 -8.88 -5.41
CA GLU A 188 2.12 -9.27 -3.99
C GLU A 188 1.83 -8.06 -3.10
N LEU A 189 1.08 -8.26 -2.01
CA LEU A 189 0.82 -7.26 -0.99
C LEU A 189 2.13 -6.98 -0.22
N VAL A 190 2.49 -5.70 -0.12
CA VAL A 190 3.71 -5.25 0.58
C VAL A 190 3.36 -4.73 1.97
N GLN A 191 2.36 -3.86 2.05
CA GLN A 191 1.88 -3.22 3.27
C GLN A 191 0.46 -2.69 3.05
N PHE A 192 -0.20 -2.30 4.14
CA PHE A 192 -1.31 -1.36 4.05
C PHE A 192 -1.20 -0.27 5.11
N HIS A 193 -1.83 0.89 4.87
CA HIS A 193 -1.76 2.04 5.76
C HIS A 193 -3.05 2.86 5.69
N PHE A 194 -3.19 3.87 6.56
CA PHE A 194 -4.43 4.59 6.78
C PHE A 194 -4.30 6.11 6.56
N HIS A 195 -5.33 6.72 5.99
CA HIS A 195 -5.46 8.17 5.91
C HIS A 195 -6.78 8.65 6.51
N ARG A 196 -6.71 9.83 7.14
CA ARG A 196 -7.84 10.58 7.69
C ARG A 196 -7.73 12.06 7.27
N PRO A 197 -8.80 12.66 6.70
CA PRO A 197 -9.99 12.01 6.14
C PRO A 197 -9.64 11.10 4.94
N SER A 198 -10.61 10.50 4.25
CA SER A 198 -10.29 9.74 3.03
C SER A 198 -9.57 10.60 1.99
N GLU A 199 -8.53 10.06 1.36
CA GLU A 199 -7.83 10.73 0.27
C GLU A 199 -8.72 10.82 -0.98
N GLU A 200 -9.27 9.69 -1.43
CA GLU A 200 -10.25 9.65 -2.50
C GLU A 200 -11.59 10.28 -2.08
N ARG A 201 -12.31 10.80 -3.09
CA ARG A 201 -13.71 11.22 -2.98
C ARG A 201 -14.55 10.54 -4.05
N ILE A 202 -15.83 10.35 -3.78
CA ILE A 202 -16.82 9.82 -4.74
C ILE A 202 -17.91 10.88 -4.91
N ASN A 203 -18.07 11.42 -6.13
CA ASN A 203 -19.04 12.50 -6.43
C ASN A 203 -18.97 13.69 -5.45
N GLY A 204 -17.75 14.10 -5.08
CA GLY A 204 -17.49 15.17 -4.11
C GLY A 204 -17.56 14.75 -2.64
N ARG A 205 -18.13 13.57 -2.32
CA ARG A 205 -18.21 13.06 -0.95
C ARG A 205 -16.84 12.55 -0.48
N GLN A 206 -16.38 13.08 0.65
CA GLN A 206 -15.27 12.55 1.42
C GLN A 206 -15.79 11.63 2.53
N TYR A 207 -15.02 10.62 2.88
CA TYR A 207 -15.32 9.61 3.91
C TYR A 207 -14.45 9.86 5.15
N GLU A 208 -14.82 9.29 6.29
CA GLU A 208 -14.10 9.51 7.55
C GLU A 208 -12.64 9.05 7.47
N MET A 209 -12.37 7.90 6.85
CA MET A 209 -11.02 7.36 6.65
C MET A 209 -10.92 6.58 5.33
N VAL A 210 -9.69 6.22 4.94
CA VAL A 210 -9.41 5.20 3.92
C VAL A 210 -8.23 4.34 4.34
N ALA A 211 -8.28 3.05 4.01
CA ALA A 211 -7.11 2.16 4.05
C ALA A 211 -6.61 1.88 2.63
N HIS A 212 -5.30 2.01 2.41
CA HIS A 212 -4.64 1.74 1.12
C HIS A 212 -3.79 0.48 1.23
N LEU A 213 -4.20 -0.60 0.56
CA LEU A 213 -3.49 -1.86 0.48
C LEU A 213 -2.56 -1.83 -0.74
N VAL A 214 -1.25 -1.70 -0.51
CA VAL A 214 -0.23 -1.47 -1.54
C VAL A 214 0.40 -2.78 -1.99
N HIS A 215 0.23 -3.08 -3.27
CA HIS A 215 0.75 -4.27 -3.91
C HIS A 215 1.79 -3.93 -4.97
N LYS A 216 2.69 -4.87 -5.26
CA LYS A 216 3.78 -4.73 -6.23
C LYS A 216 3.98 -6.02 -7.03
N ASP A 217 4.20 -5.90 -8.33
CA ASP A 217 4.57 -7.05 -9.18
C ASP A 217 6.11 -7.22 -9.29
N PRO A 218 6.62 -8.31 -9.88
CA PRO A 218 8.06 -8.55 -9.98
C PRO A 218 8.84 -7.46 -10.74
N GLU A 219 8.18 -6.73 -11.63
CA GLU A 219 8.74 -5.59 -12.37
C GLU A 219 8.63 -4.25 -11.63
N GLY A 220 8.15 -4.27 -10.38
CA GLY A 220 8.05 -3.09 -9.51
C GLY A 220 6.85 -2.19 -9.78
N ARG A 221 5.91 -2.59 -10.64
CA ARG A 221 4.69 -1.82 -10.92
C ARG A 221 3.72 -1.98 -9.75
N LEU A 222 3.08 -0.89 -9.35
CA LEU A 222 2.25 -0.84 -8.15
C LEU A 222 0.76 -0.93 -8.47
N ALA A 223 0.03 -1.62 -7.60
CA ALA A 223 -1.43 -1.64 -7.58
C ALA A 223 -1.93 -1.37 -6.16
N VAL A 224 -2.88 -0.44 -6.00
CA VAL A 224 -3.44 -0.06 -4.69
C VAL A 224 -4.92 -0.36 -4.67
N VAL A 225 -5.35 -1.14 -3.67
CA VAL A 225 -6.77 -1.31 -3.32
C VAL A 225 -7.09 -0.32 -2.22
N ALA A 226 -8.01 0.60 -2.48
CA ALA A 226 -8.44 1.61 -1.52
C ALA A 226 -9.81 1.21 -0.92
N VAL A 227 -9.85 1.01 0.39
CA VAL A 227 -11.08 0.70 1.15
C VAL A 227 -11.50 1.95 1.89
N LEU A 228 -12.53 2.63 1.39
CA LEU A 228 -13.16 3.79 2.03
C LEU A 228 -13.86 3.35 3.32
N MET A 229 -13.85 4.20 4.35
CA MET A 229 -14.34 3.86 5.69
C MET A 229 -15.22 4.99 6.26
N ASP A 230 -16.42 4.63 6.72
CA ASP A 230 -17.38 5.54 7.37
C ASP A 230 -17.64 5.11 8.83
N GLN A 231 -18.23 6.02 9.62
CA GLN A 231 -18.74 5.69 10.95
C GLN A 231 -19.88 4.65 10.87
N GLY A 232 -19.79 3.58 11.66
CA GLY A 232 -20.77 2.50 11.73
C GLY A 232 -20.38 1.44 12.78
N LYS A 233 -20.41 0.16 12.39
CA LYS A 233 -20.01 -0.96 13.25
C LYS A 233 -18.49 -1.00 13.42
N GLN A 234 -18.01 -1.66 14.48
CA GLN A 234 -16.59 -1.87 14.72
C GLN A 234 -15.93 -2.65 13.59
N HIS A 235 -14.83 -2.14 13.06
CA HIS A 235 -13.99 -2.87 12.12
C HIS A 235 -13.07 -3.81 12.89
N PRO A 236 -13.16 -5.14 12.73
CA PRO A 236 -12.36 -6.08 13.54
C PRO A 236 -10.86 -5.91 13.26
N MET A 237 -10.47 -5.77 12.01
CA MET A 237 -9.06 -5.62 11.64
C MET A 237 -8.42 -4.33 12.13
N VAL A 238 -9.12 -3.20 12.03
CA VAL A 238 -8.62 -1.94 12.61
C VAL A 238 -8.44 -2.08 14.12
N GLN A 239 -9.32 -2.81 14.83
CA GLN A 239 -9.10 -3.07 16.25
C GLN A 239 -7.83 -3.88 16.53
N LEU A 240 -7.53 -4.90 15.71
CA LEU A 240 -6.30 -5.69 15.85
C LEU A 240 -5.04 -4.84 15.63
N VAL A 241 -5.06 -3.94 14.65
CA VAL A 241 -3.97 -2.97 14.42
C VAL A 241 -3.88 -1.99 15.60
N TRP A 242 -5.01 -1.45 16.09
CA TRP A 242 -5.00 -0.47 17.19
C TRP A 242 -4.50 -1.08 18.50
N ASN A 243 -4.79 -2.36 18.74
CA ASN A 243 -4.26 -3.13 19.87
C ASN A 243 -2.74 -3.39 19.76
N SER A 244 -2.14 -3.19 18.59
CA SER A 244 -0.71 -3.38 18.32
C SER A 244 -0.01 -2.06 17.96
N LEU A 245 -0.62 -0.89 18.23
CA LEU A 245 0.01 0.39 17.97
C LEU A 245 1.31 0.55 18.80
N PRO A 246 2.41 1.02 18.20
CA PRO A 246 3.62 1.37 18.93
C PRO A 246 3.37 2.56 19.87
N LEU A 247 4.19 2.67 20.92
CA LEU A 247 4.11 3.76 21.90
C LEU A 247 4.81 5.05 21.42
N GLU A 248 5.74 4.93 20.46
CA GLU A 248 6.57 6.02 19.96
C GLU A 248 6.55 6.05 18.42
N ARG A 249 6.62 7.26 17.85
CA ARG A 249 6.75 7.44 16.39
C ARG A 249 8.08 6.88 15.90
N ASN A 250 8.08 6.38 14.66
CA ASN A 250 9.20 5.70 14.00
C ASN A 250 9.64 4.40 14.69
N THR A 251 8.75 3.76 15.45
CA THR A 251 8.98 2.44 16.06
C THR A 251 7.96 1.42 15.56
N GLU A 252 8.37 0.15 15.53
CA GLU A 252 7.58 -0.95 14.98
C GLU A 252 7.24 -1.98 16.06
N GLN A 253 5.96 -2.37 16.14
CA GLN A 253 5.43 -3.32 17.11
C GLN A 253 4.87 -4.56 16.40
N ALA A 254 5.41 -5.73 16.70
CA ALA A 254 4.87 -7.00 16.21
C ALA A 254 3.56 -7.36 16.91
N SER A 255 2.57 -7.88 16.17
CA SER A 255 1.35 -8.40 16.78
C SER A 255 1.54 -9.84 17.26
N PRO A 256 1.02 -10.23 18.44
CA PRO A 256 1.07 -11.61 18.91
C PRO A 256 0.06 -12.54 18.21
N VAL A 257 -0.81 -11.99 17.34
CA VAL A 257 -1.84 -12.73 16.60
C VAL A 257 -1.67 -12.53 15.10
N GLN A 258 -2.18 -13.47 14.31
CA GLN A 258 -2.24 -13.34 12.85
C GLN A 258 -3.46 -12.53 12.41
N MET A 259 -3.32 -11.88 11.26
CA MET A 259 -4.36 -11.08 10.62
C MET A 259 -4.93 -11.79 9.40
N ASP A 260 -6.25 -11.94 9.34
CA ASP A 260 -6.95 -12.33 8.11
C ASP A 260 -7.30 -11.09 7.28
N LEU A 261 -6.50 -10.86 6.24
CA LEU A 261 -6.64 -9.71 5.33
C LEU A 261 -7.98 -9.71 4.57
N ASN A 262 -8.70 -10.83 4.47
CA ASN A 262 -10.03 -10.84 3.85
C ASN A 262 -11.02 -9.97 4.63
N LEU A 263 -10.84 -9.82 5.94
CA LEU A 263 -11.67 -8.98 6.81
C LEU A 263 -11.38 -7.47 6.67
N MET A 264 -10.39 -7.06 5.86
CA MET A 264 -10.21 -5.67 5.41
C MET A 264 -11.08 -5.32 4.19
N LEU A 265 -11.64 -6.32 3.50
CA LEU A 265 -12.38 -6.12 2.26
C LEU A 265 -13.89 -6.01 2.54
N PRO A 266 -14.62 -5.13 1.83
CA PRO A 266 -16.08 -5.14 1.86
C PRO A 266 -16.65 -6.44 1.25
N GLU A 267 -17.88 -6.77 1.62
CA GLU A 267 -18.63 -7.92 1.09
C GLU A 267 -18.83 -7.81 -0.43
N GLN A 268 -19.23 -6.61 -0.89
CA GLN A 268 -19.40 -6.26 -2.29
C GLN A 268 -18.07 -5.73 -2.85
N ARG A 269 -17.53 -6.44 -3.84
CA ARG A 269 -16.16 -6.22 -4.34
C ARG A 269 -16.08 -5.41 -5.64
N GLN A 270 -17.18 -4.76 -6.05
CA GLN A 270 -17.13 -3.80 -7.16
C GLN A 270 -16.26 -2.59 -6.81
N TYR A 271 -15.57 -2.06 -7.82
CA TYR A 271 -14.57 -1.01 -7.66
C TYR A 271 -14.58 -0.04 -8.83
N TYR A 272 -14.12 1.19 -8.57
CA TYR A 272 -13.67 2.10 -9.61
C TYR A 272 -12.19 1.81 -9.91
N THR A 273 -11.76 1.96 -11.17
CA THR A 273 -10.32 1.85 -11.49
C THR A 273 -9.83 2.90 -12.47
N TYR A 274 -8.61 3.38 -12.21
CA TYR A 274 -7.91 4.40 -12.98
C TYR A 274 -6.38 4.24 -12.80
N MET A 275 -5.60 4.85 -13.70
CA MET A 275 -4.15 4.98 -13.52
C MET A 275 -3.83 6.31 -12.83
N GLY A 276 -3.07 6.22 -11.73
CA GLY A 276 -2.76 7.34 -10.84
C GLY A 276 -1.29 7.38 -10.43
N SER A 277 -1.04 7.95 -9.25
CA SER A 277 0.28 8.02 -8.62
C SER A 277 0.27 7.47 -7.20
N LEU A 278 1.42 7.44 -6.55
CA LEU A 278 1.50 7.51 -5.09
C LEU A 278 0.90 8.84 -4.60
N THR A 279 0.26 8.81 -3.42
CA THR A 279 -0.33 9.99 -2.77
C THR A 279 0.63 10.70 -1.82
N THR A 280 1.83 10.16 -1.64
CA THR A 280 2.94 10.75 -0.88
C THR A 280 4.19 10.92 -1.77
N PRO A 281 5.17 11.76 -1.40
CA PRO A 281 6.42 11.91 -2.14
C PRO A 281 7.14 10.57 -2.31
N PRO A 282 7.73 10.27 -3.50
CA PRO A 282 7.97 11.16 -4.65
C PRO A 282 6.78 11.36 -5.61
N CYS A 283 5.57 10.87 -5.26
CA CYS A 283 4.36 10.96 -6.07
C CYS A 283 4.48 10.31 -7.48
N SER A 284 5.23 9.20 -7.56
CA SER A 284 5.44 8.44 -8.80
C SER A 284 4.13 8.03 -9.47
N GLU A 285 3.96 8.36 -10.75
CA GLU A 285 2.83 7.90 -11.58
C GLU A 285 3.00 6.46 -12.07
N GLY A 286 1.93 5.88 -12.60
CA GLY A 286 1.91 4.50 -13.10
C GLY A 286 1.35 3.49 -12.09
N VAL A 287 0.71 3.97 -11.03
CA VAL A 287 0.03 3.15 -10.02
C VAL A 287 -1.37 2.78 -10.51
N LEU A 288 -1.72 1.50 -10.50
CA LEU A 288 -3.07 1.01 -10.77
C LEU A 288 -3.94 1.19 -9.52
N TRP A 289 -4.92 2.07 -9.56
CA TRP A 289 -5.85 2.29 -8.44
C TRP A 289 -7.13 1.47 -8.61
N MET A 290 -7.60 0.88 -7.51
CA MET A 290 -8.83 0.11 -7.40
C MET A 290 -9.57 0.55 -6.13
N VAL A 291 -10.54 1.45 -6.28
CA VAL A 291 -11.25 2.07 -5.15
C VAL A 291 -12.57 1.33 -4.94
N MET A 292 -12.71 0.66 -3.81
CA MET A 292 -13.88 -0.18 -3.51
C MET A 292 -15.14 0.68 -3.37
N LYS A 293 -16.24 0.25 -4.01
CA LYS A 293 -17.50 1.02 -4.07
C LYS A 293 -18.30 0.96 -2.77
N GLN A 294 -18.30 -0.20 -2.10
CA GLN A 294 -18.89 -0.33 -0.77
C GLN A 294 -17.85 0.13 0.28
N PRO A 295 -18.15 1.15 1.10
CA PRO A 295 -17.28 1.50 2.22
C PRO A 295 -17.37 0.43 3.31
N ALA A 296 -16.26 0.18 3.99
CA ALA A 296 -16.26 -0.52 5.26
C ALA A 296 -16.73 0.42 6.38
N THR A 297 -17.02 -0.12 7.57
CA THR A 297 -17.46 0.69 8.73
C THR A 297 -16.49 0.56 9.90
N MET A 298 -16.30 1.65 10.63
CA MET A 298 -15.54 1.72 11.89
C MET A 298 -16.40 2.37 12.99
N THR A 299 -16.18 2.07 14.28
CA THR A 299 -16.84 2.88 15.32
C THR A 299 -16.21 4.27 15.41
N ARG A 300 -16.92 5.19 16.07
CA ARG A 300 -16.41 6.54 16.31
C ARG A 300 -15.12 6.53 17.14
N GLU A 301 -15.02 5.64 18.12
CA GLU A 301 -13.84 5.49 18.97
C GLU A 301 -12.61 5.05 18.17
N GLN A 302 -12.79 4.15 17.19
CA GLN A 302 -11.69 3.72 16.31
C GLN A 302 -11.18 4.88 15.45
N ILE A 303 -12.09 5.71 14.92
CA ILE A 303 -11.74 6.91 14.14
C ILE A 303 -11.05 7.95 15.04
N ASP A 304 -11.58 8.20 16.24
CA ASP A 304 -11.05 9.19 17.18
C ASP A 304 -9.67 8.79 17.74
N ILE A 305 -9.36 7.49 17.87
CA ILE A 305 -8.00 7.02 18.22
C ILE A 305 -7.01 7.42 17.12
N PHE A 306 -7.32 7.15 15.84
CA PHE A 306 -6.45 7.55 14.74
C PHE A 306 -6.35 9.08 14.62
N ALA A 307 -7.46 9.80 14.79
CA ALA A 307 -7.51 11.25 14.71
C ALA A 307 -6.63 11.97 15.77
N ARG A 308 -6.29 11.30 16.88
CA ARG A 308 -5.35 11.83 17.89
C ARG A 308 -3.88 11.70 17.45
N LEU A 309 -3.55 10.67 16.68
CA LEU A 309 -2.21 10.48 16.11
C LEU A 309 -2.03 11.35 14.85
N TYR A 310 -3.06 11.32 13.99
CA TYR A 310 -3.12 11.92 12.66
C TYR A 310 -4.48 12.61 12.44
N PRO A 311 -4.61 13.89 12.85
CA PRO A 311 -5.84 14.66 12.65
C PRO A 311 -6.16 14.87 11.17
N MET A 312 -5.11 15.10 10.37
CA MET A 312 -5.12 15.34 8.93
C MET A 312 -3.83 14.77 8.32
N ASN A 313 -3.93 13.64 7.62
CA ASN A 313 -2.82 13.05 6.86
C ASN A 313 -3.23 12.67 5.43
N ALA A 314 -4.14 13.44 4.82
CA ALA A 314 -4.61 13.24 3.45
C ALA A 314 -4.05 14.32 2.51
N ARG A 315 -3.53 13.92 1.35
CA ARG A 315 -3.18 14.83 0.25
C ARG A 315 -4.46 15.45 -0.34
N PRO A 316 -4.46 16.74 -0.71
CA PRO A 316 -5.56 17.34 -1.46
C PRO A 316 -5.87 16.61 -2.78
N ILE A 317 -7.13 16.66 -3.20
CA ILE A 317 -7.60 16.12 -4.49
C ILE A 317 -6.81 16.72 -5.65
N GLN A 318 -6.34 15.85 -6.53
CA GLN A 318 -5.63 16.19 -7.76
C GLN A 318 -6.60 16.22 -8.94
N SER A 319 -6.26 16.98 -9.99
CA SER A 319 -7.09 17.06 -11.20
C SER A 319 -7.23 15.68 -11.87
N ALA A 320 -8.44 15.30 -12.24
CA ALA A 320 -8.69 14.10 -13.03
C ALA A 320 -8.00 14.14 -14.41
N SER A 321 -7.71 15.33 -14.95
CA SER A 321 -6.97 15.55 -16.20
C SER A 321 -7.49 14.75 -17.41
N GLY A 322 -8.81 14.56 -17.50
CA GLY A 322 -9.45 13.78 -18.58
C GLY A 322 -9.10 12.29 -18.57
N ARG A 323 -8.59 11.74 -17.46
CA ARG A 323 -8.32 10.30 -17.33
C ARG A 323 -9.61 9.50 -17.47
N LEU A 324 -9.51 8.39 -18.19
CA LEU A 324 -10.54 7.35 -18.19
C LEU A 324 -10.62 6.70 -16.80
N ILE A 325 -11.74 6.92 -16.11
CA ILE A 325 -12.11 6.18 -14.90
C ILE A 325 -13.17 5.15 -15.30
N LYS A 326 -12.97 3.89 -14.93
CA LYS A 326 -13.93 2.81 -15.15
C LYS A 326 -14.77 2.61 -13.89
N ASP A 327 -16.10 2.50 -14.04
CA ASP A 327 -17.06 2.19 -12.98
C ASP A 327 -17.54 0.74 -13.10
N GLY A 328 -17.02 -0.16 -12.27
CA GLY A 328 -17.40 -1.58 -12.27
C GLY A 328 -18.84 -1.79 -11.81
N GLN A 329 -19.63 -2.50 -12.63
CA GLN A 329 -20.99 -2.96 -12.28
C GLN A 329 -20.96 -4.37 -11.68
#